data_AF-D7FL84-F1
#
_entry.id   AF-D7FL84-F1
#
_cell.length_a   1.000
_cell.length_b   1.000
_cell.length_c   1.000
_cell.angle_alpha   90.00
_cell.angle_beta   90.00
_cell.angle_gamma   90.00
#
_symmetry.space_group_name_H-M   'P 1'
#
loop_
_entity.id
_entity.type
_entity.pdbx_description
1 polymer ?
#
loop_
_entity_poly.entity_id
_entity_poly.type
_entity_poly.pdbx_seq_one_letter_code
_entity_poly.pdbx_strand_id
1 'polypeptide(L)'
;MPTGNDDAAGDTQGTRNHLVFFVNGAKQVVKDAQPQTTLLQHLRAAGLTGTKLGCGEGGCGACTVMVSSFDSDKKQIKHAAVNACLAPVGPLTTSGVVVFFRD
;
A
#
# COMPACT_ATOMS: atom_id res chain seq x y z
N MET A 1 -12.88 -11.26 45.56
CA MET A 1 -12.39 -11.47 44.18
C MET A 1 -12.60 -10.18 43.40
N PRO A 2 -11.56 -9.40 43.08
CA PRO A 2 -11.67 -8.31 42.13
C PRO A 2 -10.81 -8.59 40.89
N THR A 3 -11.41 -8.50 39.72
CA THR A 3 -10.79 -8.03 38.46
C THR A 3 -11.99 -7.62 37.61
N GLY A 4 -12.32 -6.35 37.53
CA GLY A 4 -11.46 -5.32 36.96
C GLY A 4 -12.10 -5.01 35.62
N ASN A 5 -13.06 -4.10 35.67
CA ASN A 5 -13.71 -3.54 34.51
C ASN A 5 -12.72 -2.54 33.90
N ASP A 6 -11.93 -3.00 32.93
CA ASP A 6 -11.02 -2.17 32.16
C ASP A 6 -11.41 -2.28 30.67
N ASP A 7 -12.67 -1.98 30.36
CA ASP A 7 -13.06 -1.49 29.03
C ASP A 7 -12.44 -0.10 28.84
N ALA A 8 -11.12 -0.08 28.70
CA ALA A 8 -10.38 1.06 28.21
C ALA A 8 -10.69 1.19 26.72
N ALA A 9 -11.85 1.77 26.43
CA ALA A 9 -12.14 2.46 25.17
C ALA A 9 -11.18 3.67 25.08
N GLY A 10 -9.90 3.37 24.89
CA GLY A 10 -8.85 4.33 24.61
C GLY A 10 -9.06 4.87 23.20
N ASP A 11 -9.63 6.06 23.14
CA ASP A 11 -9.48 7.08 22.11
C ASP A 11 -8.62 6.63 20.90
N THR A 12 -9.23 5.96 19.93
CA THR A 12 -8.59 5.78 18.61
C THR A 12 -9.06 6.92 17.75
N GLN A 13 -8.53 8.11 18.01
CA GLN A 13 -8.72 9.27 17.15
C GLN A 13 -8.25 8.87 15.75
N GLY A 14 -9.22 8.52 14.91
CA GLY A 14 -9.03 8.12 13.53
C GLY A 14 -8.33 9.26 12.80
N THR A 15 -7.01 9.17 12.70
CA THR A 15 -6.26 9.87 11.68
C THR A 15 -6.85 9.32 10.39
N ARG A 16 -7.70 10.13 9.75
CA ARG A 16 -8.22 9.84 8.41
C ARG A 16 -7.02 9.90 7.48
N ASN A 17 -6.24 8.83 7.45
CA ASN A 17 -5.06 8.66 6.64
C ASN A 17 -5.57 8.43 5.22
N HIS A 18 -5.94 9.53 4.58
CA HIS A 18 -6.24 9.57 3.17
C HIS A 18 -4.93 9.37 2.43
N LEU A 19 -4.64 8.12 2.07
CA LEU A 19 -3.49 7.81 1.23
C LEU A 19 -3.83 8.12 -0.21
N VAL A 20 -2.91 8.82 -0.87
CA VAL A 20 -3.04 9.17 -2.27
C VAL A 20 -1.81 8.67 -3.01
N PHE A 21 -2.02 7.87 -4.04
CA PHE A 21 -0.98 7.45 -4.97
C PHE A 21 -1.56 7.30 -6.36
N PHE A 22 -0.72 7.03 -7.35
CA PHE A 22 -1.15 6.87 -8.74
C PHE A 22 -0.89 5.46 -9.20
N VAL A 23 -1.85 4.91 -9.94
CA VAL A 23 -1.72 3.62 -10.60
C VAL A 23 -2.03 3.80 -12.08
N ASN A 24 -1.06 3.51 -12.95
CA ASN A 24 -1.21 3.70 -14.40
C ASN A 24 -1.76 5.09 -14.78
N GLY A 25 -1.36 6.14 -14.04
CA GLY A 25 -1.84 7.51 -14.23
C GLY A 25 -3.19 7.85 -13.56
N ALA A 26 -3.93 6.86 -13.04
CA ALA A 26 -5.16 7.09 -12.28
C ALA A 26 -4.88 7.33 -10.80
N LYS A 27 -5.40 8.45 -10.27
CA LYS A 27 -5.30 8.79 -8.84
C LYS A 27 -6.13 7.82 -8.00
N GLN A 28 -5.47 7.11 -7.10
CA GLN A 28 -6.09 6.26 -6.09
C GLN A 28 -6.16 7.03 -4.77
N VAL A 29 -7.34 7.03 -4.14
CA VAL A 29 -7.55 7.64 -2.82
C VAL A 29 -8.04 6.55 -1.89
N VAL A 30 -7.18 6.10 -0.99
CA VAL A 30 -7.50 5.08 0.00
C VAL A 30 -7.90 5.79 1.29
N LYS A 31 -9.15 5.61 1.69
CA LYS A 31 -9.66 6.07 2.98
C LYS A 31 -9.48 4.94 3.98
N ASP A 32 -9.09 5.28 5.20
CA ASP A 32 -9.01 4.34 6.32
C ASP A 32 -8.16 3.09 6.01
N ALA A 33 -7.03 3.30 5.31
CA ALA A 33 -6.18 2.20 4.92
C ALA A 33 -5.65 1.46 6.15
N GLN A 34 -5.95 0.17 6.25
CA GLN A 34 -5.45 -0.64 7.33
C GLN A 34 -3.94 -0.88 7.11
N PRO A 35 -3.10 -0.79 8.15
CA PRO A 35 -1.66 -1.03 8.02
C PRO A 35 -1.32 -2.42 7.46
N GLN A 36 -2.22 -3.38 7.67
CA GLN A 36 -2.15 -4.76 7.22
C GLN A 36 -2.50 -4.92 5.72
N THR A 37 -3.10 -3.91 5.09
CA THR A 37 -3.50 -3.99 3.68
C THR A 37 -2.27 -3.93 2.77
N THR A 38 -2.10 -4.98 1.99
CA THR A 38 -1.05 -5.04 0.95
C THR A 38 -1.49 -4.29 -0.30
N LEU A 39 -0.50 -3.83 -1.07
CA LEU A 39 -0.70 -3.19 -2.35
C LEU A 39 -1.45 -4.12 -3.30
N LEU A 40 -1.14 -5.42 -3.31
CA LEU A 40 -1.85 -6.40 -4.13
C LEU A 40 -3.35 -6.49 -3.78
N GLN A 41 -3.69 -6.54 -2.50
CA GLN A 41 -5.09 -6.55 -2.06
C GLN A 41 -5.83 -5.29 -2.51
N HIS A 42 -5.19 -4.13 -2.34
CA HIS A 42 -5.79 -2.87 -2.76
C HIS A 42 -6.06 -2.82 -4.27
N LEU A 43 -5.08 -3.18 -5.10
CA LEU A 43 -5.22 -3.15 -6.56
C LEU A 43 -6.33 -4.07 -7.05
N ARG A 44 -6.41 -5.28 -6.49
CA ARG A 44 -7.47 -6.22 -6.83
C ARG A 44 -8.84 -5.71 -6.40
N ALA A 45 -8.94 -5.09 -5.22
CA ALA A 45 -10.17 -4.43 -4.76
C ALA A 45 -10.58 -3.25 -5.66
N ALA A 46 -9.60 -2.54 -6.24
CA ALA A 46 -9.81 -1.48 -7.22
C ALA A 46 -10.08 -2.02 -8.65
N GLY A 47 -10.21 -3.34 -8.85
CA GLY A 47 -10.47 -3.96 -10.15
C GLY A 47 -9.26 -4.09 -11.06
N LEU A 48 -8.06 -3.77 -10.58
CA LEU A 48 -6.81 -3.82 -11.34
C LEU A 48 -6.20 -5.22 -11.23
N THR A 49 -6.73 -6.14 -12.02
CA THR A 49 -6.44 -7.58 -11.90
C THR A 49 -5.22 -8.08 -12.69
N GLY A 50 -4.44 -7.18 -13.30
CA GLY A 50 -3.22 -7.55 -14.03
C GLY A 50 -2.21 -8.28 -13.13
N THR A 51 -2.02 -7.79 -11.90
CA THR A 51 -1.18 -8.49 -10.91
C THR A 51 -1.87 -9.69 -10.28
N LYS A 52 -1.14 -10.80 -10.20
CA LYS A 52 -1.66 -12.06 -9.67
C LYS A 52 -1.06 -12.35 -8.29
N LEU A 53 -1.88 -12.95 -7.44
CA LEU A 53 -1.39 -13.62 -6.24
C LEU A 53 -0.91 -15.00 -6.67
N GLY A 54 0.41 -15.21 -6.69
CA GLY A 54 1.03 -16.52 -6.91
C GLY A 54 1.33 -17.20 -5.59
N CYS A 55 2.54 -17.00 -5.06
CA CYS A 55 2.98 -17.61 -3.80
C CYS A 55 2.68 -16.79 -2.53
N GLY A 56 2.47 -15.47 -2.64
CA GLY A 56 2.24 -14.59 -1.48
C GLY A 56 3.48 -14.24 -0.64
N GLU A 57 4.61 -14.89 -0.89
CA GLU A 57 5.89 -14.71 -0.17
C GLU A 57 6.97 -14.01 -1.01
N GLY A 58 6.63 -13.57 -2.23
CA GLY A 58 7.52 -12.81 -3.11
C GLY A 58 8.50 -13.64 -3.96
N GLY A 59 8.52 -14.97 -3.84
CA GLY A 59 9.44 -15.83 -4.61
C GLY A 59 9.09 -16.01 -6.10
N CYS A 60 7.80 -15.96 -6.47
CA CYS A 60 7.36 -16.27 -7.84
C CYS A 60 7.36 -15.07 -8.81
N GLY A 61 7.44 -13.84 -8.32
CA GLY A 61 7.37 -12.63 -9.15
C GLY A 61 6.04 -12.35 -9.87
N ALA A 62 5.00 -13.17 -9.69
CA ALA A 62 3.68 -12.95 -10.31
C ALA A 62 2.98 -11.67 -9.83
N CYS A 63 3.41 -11.16 -8.67
CA CYS A 63 2.92 -9.94 -8.04
C CYS A 63 3.89 -8.76 -8.22
N THR A 64 4.85 -8.82 -9.17
CA THR A 64 5.91 -7.80 -9.32
C THR A 64 5.45 -6.57 -10.08
N VAL A 65 5.81 -5.39 -9.55
CA VAL A 65 5.24 -4.09 -9.91
C VAL A 65 6.35 -3.06 -9.83
N MET A 66 6.29 -2.03 -10.67
CA MET A 66 7.26 -0.94 -10.65
C MET A 66 6.72 0.21 -9.82
N VAL A 67 7.41 0.54 -8.74
CA VAL A 67 7.15 1.70 -7.90
C VAL A 67 8.12 2.80 -8.27
N SER A 68 7.58 3.96 -8.59
CA SER A 68 8.34 5.17 -8.88
C SER A 68 8.17 6.14 -7.73
N SER A 69 9.25 6.53 -7.05
CA SER A 69 9.24 7.49 -5.95
C SER A 69 10.12 8.68 -6.26
N PHE A 70 9.67 9.89 -5.98
CA PHE A 70 10.50 11.08 -6.09
C PHE A 70 11.39 11.24 -4.86
N ASP A 71 12.70 11.25 -5.06
CA ASP A 71 13.70 11.56 -4.04
C ASP A 71 13.94 13.08 -4.04
N SER A 72 13.44 13.76 -3.01
CA SER A 72 13.51 15.22 -2.89
C SER A 72 14.93 15.74 -2.73
N ASP A 73 15.81 14.99 -2.05
CA ASP A 73 17.19 15.38 -1.80
C ASP A 73 18.00 15.37 -3.10
N LYS A 74 17.81 14.31 -3.90
CA LYS A 74 18.52 14.12 -5.17
C LYS A 74 17.81 14.76 -6.36
N LYS A 75 16.59 15.28 -6.17
CA LYS A 75 15.66 15.78 -7.19
C LYS A 75 15.50 14.80 -8.36
N GLN A 76 15.40 13.52 -8.05
CA GLN A 76 15.42 12.43 -9.04
C GLN A 76 14.27 11.45 -8.78
N ILE A 77 13.72 10.90 -9.85
CA ILE A 77 12.75 9.81 -9.75
C ILE A 77 13.52 8.49 -9.65
N LYS A 78 13.26 7.75 -8.59
CA LYS A 78 13.76 6.38 -8.41
C LYS A 78 12.69 5.41 -8.83
N HIS A 79 13.07 4.44 -9.64
CA HIS A 79 12.20 3.34 -10.03
C HIS A 79 12.72 2.05 -9.41
N ALA A 80 11.84 1.31 -8.75
CA ALA A 80 12.16 0.03 -8.13
C ALA A 80 11.09 -1.00 -8.47
N ALA A 81 11.51 -2.22 -8.80
CA ALA A 81 10.62 -3.36 -8.88
C ALA A 81 10.36 -3.88 -7.46
N VAL A 82 9.09 -4.01 -7.09
CA VAL A 82 8.66 -4.49 -5.77
C VAL A 82 7.59 -5.55 -5.91
N ASN A 83 7.51 -6.44 -4.92
CA ASN A 83 6.47 -7.46 -4.85
C ASN A 83 5.25 -6.89 -4.12
N ALA A 84 4.16 -6.64 -4.85
CA ALA A 84 2.95 -6.05 -4.28
C ALA A 84 2.27 -6.93 -3.22
N CYS A 85 2.53 -8.24 -3.23
CA CYS A 85 2.05 -9.16 -2.22
C CYS A 85 2.72 -8.97 -0.84
N LEU A 86 3.88 -8.30 -0.78
CA LEU A 86 4.58 -7.99 0.47
C LEU A 86 4.62 -6.48 0.78
N ALA A 87 4.29 -5.62 -0.19
CA ALA A 87 4.34 -4.18 -0.02
C ALA A 87 3.07 -3.68 0.71
N PRO A 88 3.18 -3.12 1.92
CA PRO A 88 2.03 -2.49 2.59
C PRO A 88 1.67 -1.15 1.93
N VAL A 89 0.39 -0.77 1.98
CA VAL A 89 -0.06 0.50 1.38
C VAL A 89 0.40 1.75 2.16
N GLY A 90 0.58 1.62 3.48
CA GLY A 90 0.88 2.75 4.37
C GLY A 90 2.13 3.57 4.01
N PRO A 91 3.31 2.94 3.82
CA PRO A 91 4.55 3.67 3.51
C PRO A 91 4.59 4.37 2.15
N LEU A 92 3.66 4.07 1.24
CA LEU A 92 3.65 4.64 -0.11
C LEU A 92 3.15 6.09 -0.14
N THR A 93 2.74 6.67 1.00
CA THR A 93 2.11 8.00 1.08
C THR A 93 3.08 9.19 1.08
N THR A 94 4.34 8.99 1.47
CA THR A 94 5.29 10.11 1.68
C THR A 94 6.09 10.47 0.44
N SER A 95 6.11 9.60 -0.57
CA SER A 95 6.71 9.87 -1.87
C SER A 95 5.59 9.88 -2.90
N GLY A 96 5.65 10.72 -3.93
CA GLY A 96 4.70 10.66 -5.04
C GLY A 96 4.84 9.32 -5.76
N VAL A 97 4.15 8.29 -5.29
CA VAL A 97 4.32 6.92 -5.76
C VAL A 97 3.42 6.69 -6.98
N VAL A 98 4.07 6.38 -8.10
CA VAL A 98 3.39 5.86 -9.28
C VAL A 98 3.69 4.37 -9.38
N VAL A 99 2.63 3.56 -9.35
CA VAL A 99 2.74 2.13 -9.54
C VAL A 99 2.35 1.75 -10.95
N PHE A 100 3.25 1.06 -11.64
CA PHE A 100 3.00 0.41 -12.93
C PHE A 100 3.05 -1.10 -12.73
N PHE A 101 2.05 -1.79 -13.26
CA PHE A 101 2.01 -3.25 -13.23
C PHE A 101 2.38 -3.75 -14.62
N ARG A 102 3.17 -4.82 -14.68
CA ARG A 102 3.50 -5.48 -15.94
C ARG A 102 2.29 -6.34 -16.31
N ASP A 103 1.61 -5.99 -17.40
CA ASP A 103 0.58 -6.84 -18.00
C ASP A 103 1.22 -8.11 -18.58
#